data_AF-A0A931YG90-F1
#
_entry.id   AF-A0A931YG90-F1
#
_cell.length_a   1.000
_cell.length_b   1.000
_cell.length_c   1.000
_cell.angle_alpha   90.00
_cell.angle_beta   90.00
_cell.angle_gamma   90.00
#
_symmetry.space_group_name_H-M   'P 1'
#
loop_
_entity.id
_entity.type
_entity.pdbx_description
1 polymer ?
#
loop_
_entity_poly.entity_id
_entity_poly.type
_entity_poly.pdbx_seq_one_letter_code
_entity_poly.pdbx_strand_id
1 'polypeptide(L)'
;MEPFTVLFLVLVLVLWFVPGIKVLPAHERAVVFRLGRRIGVKGPGLVFLIPIVDKMLRMDLRSLSVDVPARKLMTRDGIPVEVGGTLQWRVVDPARAVEAESYPSAIHPIGETALRRAIAGARLHDLQASREGIDEEVRRLVDEQTEPWGVKVEAARVELSSGVEAVPAAQGSAGVAPGAGVAGGVAAAPGSEGLIGELGIARTPLNPEGLVSVRDRTWRTVSETGPVRVGEQVRVVGIDRLTLRVTRVVGG
;
A
#
# COMPACT_ATOMS: atom_id res chain seq x y z
N MET A 1 47.09 5.97 44.21
CA MET A 1 46.53 6.44 42.92
C MET A 1 46.79 7.94 42.87
N GLU A 2 47.44 8.43 41.81
CA GLU A 2 47.64 9.87 41.63
C GLU A 2 46.29 10.60 41.65
N PRO A 3 46.17 11.79 42.27
CA PRO A 3 44.91 12.54 42.31
C PRO A 3 44.36 12.83 40.91
N PHE A 4 45.23 12.98 39.91
CA PHE A 4 44.87 13.10 38.49
C PHE A 4 44.18 11.84 37.93
N THR A 5 44.60 10.64 38.34
CA THR A 5 43.96 9.38 37.90
C THR A 5 42.54 9.26 38.47
N VAL A 6 42.35 9.66 39.73
CA VAL A 6 41.03 9.65 40.37
C VAL A 6 40.10 10.66 39.67
N LEU A 7 40.58 11.88 39.39
CA LEU A 7 39.81 12.90 38.68
C LEU A 7 39.42 12.45 37.26
N PHE A 8 40.35 11.83 36.53
CA PHE A 8 40.10 11.30 35.20
C PHE A 8 39.04 10.18 35.21
N LEU A 9 39.12 9.24 36.16
CA LEU A 9 38.14 8.16 36.31
C LEU A 9 36.73 8.70 36.61
N VAL A 10 36.64 9.69 37.51
CA VAL A 10 35.37 10.34 37.86
C VAL A 10 34.79 11.07 36.65
N LEU A 11 35.62 11.79 35.88
CA LEU A 11 35.18 12.50 34.68
C LEU A 11 34.63 11.53 33.62
N VAL A 12 35.34 10.42 33.36
CA VAL A 12 34.89 9.38 32.42
C VAL A 12 33.58 8.76 32.89
N LEU A 13 33.44 8.46 34.19
CA LEU A 13 32.22 7.91 34.76
C LEU A 13 31.04 8.87 34.58
N VAL A 14 31.21 10.16 34.88
CA VAL A 14 30.16 11.17 34.71
C VAL A 14 29.76 11.29 33.25
N LEU A 15 30.73 11.41 32.34
CA LEU A 15 30.49 11.54 30.90
C LEU A 15 29.74 10.32 30.33
N TRP A 16 29.99 9.13 30.90
CA TRP A 16 29.29 7.90 30.53
C TRP A 16 27.81 7.92 30.92
N PHE A 17 27.43 8.57 32.03
CA PHE A 17 26.03 8.67 32.48
C PHE A 17 25.22 9.82 31.87
N VAL A 18 25.86 10.87 31.35
CA VAL A 18 25.21 12.01 30.68
C VAL A 18 24.15 11.58 29.62
N PRO A 19 24.41 10.64 28.69
CA PRO A 19 23.41 10.22 27.69
C PRO A 19 22.21 9.47 28.28
N GLY A 20 22.28 9.06 29.55
CA GLY A 20 21.20 8.40 30.27
C GLY A 20 20.05 9.34 30.65
N ILE A 21 20.27 10.64 30.64
CA ILE A 21 19.26 11.64 30.98
C ILE A 21 18.48 12.00 29.71
N LYS A 22 17.23 11.53 29.60
CA LYS A 22 16.32 11.91 28.51
C LYS A 22 15.10 12.62 29.05
N VAL A 23 14.69 13.67 28.35
CA VAL A 23 13.44 14.39 28.62
C VAL A 23 12.36 13.86 27.69
N LEU A 24 11.23 13.46 28.26
CA LEU A 24 10.05 13.04 27.52
C LEU A 24 9.02 14.17 27.45
N PRO A 25 8.50 14.50 26.26
CA PRO A 25 7.35 15.38 26.09
C PRO A 25 6.08 14.84 26.79
N ALA A 26 5.15 15.74 27.14
CA ALA A 26 3.89 15.40 27.82
C ALA A 26 3.03 14.35 27.08
N HIS A 27 3.04 14.42 25.75
CA HIS A 27 2.26 13.57 24.84
C HIS A 27 2.94 12.24 24.50
N GLU A 28 4.18 12.03 24.93
CA GLU A 28 4.88 10.77 24.71
C GLU A 28 4.89 9.92 25.98
N ARG A 29 4.95 8.60 25.77
CA ARG A 29 5.27 7.63 26.82
C ARG A 29 6.45 6.79 26.39
N ALA A 30 7.32 6.48 27.33
CA ALA A 30 8.44 5.56 27.09
C ALA A 30 8.16 4.23 27.75
N VAL A 31 8.24 3.15 26.98
CA VAL A 31 8.37 1.81 27.53
C VAL A 31 9.86 1.49 27.67
N VAL A 32 10.29 1.20 28.89
CA VAL A 32 11.69 0.91 29.19
C VAL A 32 11.90 -0.58 29.40
N PHE A 33 12.85 -1.14 28.67
CA PHE A 33 13.30 -2.52 28.76
C PHE A 33 14.71 -2.55 29.31
N ARG A 34 14.97 -3.44 30.26
CA ARG A 34 16.29 -3.69 30.81
C ARG A 34 16.63 -5.15 30.62
N LEU A 35 17.69 -5.43 29.84
CA LEU A 35 18.13 -6.79 29.53
C LEU A 35 16.98 -7.71 29.06
N GLY A 36 16.10 -7.19 28.21
CA GLY A 36 14.95 -7.94 27.68
C GLY A 36 13.73 -8.03 28.59
N ARG A 37 13.77 -7.53 29.82
CA ARG A 37 12.60 -7.45 30.71
C ARG A 37 11.98 -6.06 30.67
N ARG A 38 10.65 -5.98 30.56
CA ARG A 38 9.89 -4.73 30.69
C ARG A 38 9.90 -4.29 32.16
N ILE A 39 10.45 -3.12 32.45
CA ILE A 39 10.40 -2.53 33.80
C ILE A 39 9.06 -1.82 34.02
N GLY A 40 8.55 -1.17 32.98
CA GLY A 40 7.28 -0.45 33.01
C GLY A 40 7.23 0.69 32.01
N VAL A 41 6.11 1.41 32.05
CA VAL A 41 5.86 2.61 31.26
C VAL A 41 6.26 3.82 32.11
N LYS A 42 7.15 4.65 31.57
CA LYS A 42 7.52 5.93 32.19
C LYS A 42 6.71 7.06 31.59
N GLY A 43 6.21 7.92 32.49
CA GLY A 43 5.48 9.14 32.17
C GLY A 43 6.38 10.25 31.60
N PRO A 44 5.80 11.43 31.36
CA PRO A 44 6.51 12.56 30.80
C PRO A 44 7.45 13.19 31.84
N GLY A 45 8.49 13.89 31.38
CA GLY A 45 9.49 14.52 32.24
C GLY A 45 10.87 13.86 32.17
N LEU A 46 11.65 14.03 33.23
CA LEU A 46 13.04 13.56 33.28
C LEU A 46 13.08 12.05 33.54
N VAL A 47 13.56 11.30 32.56
CA VAL A 47 13.74 9.85 32.65
C VAL A 47 15.23 9.55 32.69
N PHE A 48 15.66 8.88 33.76
CA PHE A 48 16.98 8.29 33.84
C PHE A 48 16.98 6.89 33.24
N LEU A 49 17.91 6.67 32.30
CA LEU A 49 18.18 5.41 31.65
C LEU A 49 19.65 5.05 31.84
N ILE A 50 19.93 3.78 32.13
CA ILE A 50 21.30 3.30 32.17
C ILE A 50 21.73 3.06 30.72
N PRO A 51 22.72 3.80 30.20
CA PRO A 51 23.20 3.59 28.83
C PRO A 51 23.69 2.14 28.67
N ILE A 52 23.54 1.57 27.47
CA ILE A 52 23.87 0.18 27.10
C ILE A 52 22.88 -0.88 27.63
N VAL A 53 22.40 -0.77 28.87
CA VAL A 53 21.54 -1.79 29.50
C VAL A 53 20.05 -1.54 29.24
N ASP A 54 19.64 -0.27 29.27
CA ASP A 54 18.24 0.13 29.11
C ASP A 54 17.95 0.49 27.64
N LYS A 55 16.92 -0.15 27.06
CA LYS A 55 16.32 0.22 25.78
C LYS A 55 15.01 0.96 26.03
N MET A 56 14.79 2.05 25.29
CA MET A 56 13.60 2.89 25.42
C MET A 56 12.87 2.95 24.09
N LEU A 57 11.59 2.61 24.11
CA LEU A 57 10.68 2.81 22.98
C LEU A 57 9.72 3.94 23.32
N ARG A 58 9.75 4.99 22.52
CA ARG A 58 8.83 6.13 22.63
C ARG A 58 7.57 5.83 21.83
N MET A 59 6.42 6.14 22.41
CA MET A 59 5.13 6.05 21.76
C MET A 59 4.40 7.37 21.90
N ASP A 60 3.85 7.85 20.80
CA ASP A 60 2.96 8.99 20.80
C ASP A 60 1.56 8.55 21.25
N LEU A 61 0.98 9.27 22.19
CA LEU A 61 -0.38 9.03 22.67
C LEU A 61 -1.43 9.82 21.88
N ARG A 62 -1.00 10.66 20.93
CA ARG A 62 -1.90 11.45 20.10
C ARG A 62 -2.75 10.56 19.18
N SER A 63 -3.88 11.13 18.79
CA SER A 63 -4.72 10.57 17.74
C SER A 63 -4.01 10.69 16.40
N LEU A 64 -3.84 9.56 15.74
CA LEU A 64 -3.26 9.43 14.42
C LEU A 64 -4.34 9.01 13.43
N SER A 65 -4.26 9.56 12.24
CA SER A 65 -5.15 9.22 11.13
C SER A 65 -4.42 8.32 10.14
N VAL A 66 -5.09 7.26 9.70
CA VAL A 66 -4.62 6.38 8.63
C VAL A 66 -5.71 6.32 7.56
N ASP A 67 -5.32 6.62 6.33
CA ASP A 67 -6.21 6.52 5.17
C ASP A 67 -6.20 5.10 4.61
N VAL A 68 -7.39 4.58 4.33
CA VAL A 68 -7.63 3.30 3.66
C VAL A 68 -7.97 3.62 2.20
N PRO A 69 -7.17 3.14 1.23
CA PRO A 69 -7.36 3.45 -0.17
C PRO A 69 -8.70 2.90 -0.66
N ALA A 70 -9.35 3.66 -1.54
CA ALA A 70 -10.61 3.24 -2.13
C ALA A 70 -10.41 1.98 -3.01
N ARG A 71 -11.31 1.00 -2.85
CA ARG A 71 -11.32 -0.23 -3.64
C ARG A 71 -12.73 -0.55 -4.10
N LYS A 72 -12.82 -1.21 -5.26
CA LYS A 72 -14.08 -1.70 -5.82
C LYS A 72 -14.53 -2.95 -5.06
N LEU A 73 -15.64 -2.84 -4.35
CA LEU A 73 -16.25 -3.88 -3.52
C LEU A 73 -17.68 -4.15 -3.99
N MET A 74 -18.20 -5.35 -3.71
CA MET A 74 -19.60 -5.67 -3.96
C MET A 74 -20.40 -5.47 -2.67
N THR A 75 -21.51 -4.76 -2.77
CA THR A 75 -22.51 -4.67 -1.70
C THR A 75 -23.31 -5.97 -1.56
N ARG A 76 -24.12 -6.09 -0.52
CA ARG A 76 -25.03 -7.25 -0.32
C ARG A 76 -25.96 -7.50 -1.50
N ASP A 77 -26.36 -6.45 -2.22
CA ASP A 77 -27.26 -6.54 -3.38
C ASP A 77 -26.53 -6.83 -4.69
N GLY A 78 -25.21 -7.11 -4.64
CA GLY A 78 -24.39 -7.39 -5.82
C GLY A 78 -24.02 -6.16 -6.63
N ILE A 79 -24.28 -4.95 -6.11
CA ILE A 79 -23.95 -3.70 -6.80
C ILE A 79 -22.48 -3.35 -6.53
N PRO A 80 -21.67 -3.13 -7.58
CA PRO A 80 -20.29 -2.67 -7.43
C PRO A 80 -20.25 -1.24 -6.91
N VAL A 81 -19.50 -1.00 -5.85
CA VAL A 81 -19.25 0.32 -5.27
C VAL A 81 -17.76 0.51 -5.03
N GLU A 82 -17.26 1.72 -5.20
CA GLU A 82 -15.89 2.07 -4.83
C GLU A 82 -15.91 2.80 -3.49
N VAL A 83 -15.28 2.19 -2.49
CA VAL A 83 -15.35 2.65 -1.09
C VAL A 83 -13.95 2.71 -0.52
N GLY A 84 -13.63 3.83 0.11
CA GLY A 84 -12.44 4.02 0.95
C GLY A 84 -12.84 4.59 2.31
N GLY A 85 -11.87 5.16 3.01
CA GLY A 85 -12.16 5.88 4.24
C GLY A 85 -10.93 6.25 5.05
N THR A 86 -11.16 6.87 6.18
CA THR A 86 -10.11 7.27 7.13
C THR A 86 -10.43 6.70 8.51
N LEU A 87 -9.40 6.17 9.18
CA LEU A 87 -9.46 5.66 10.54
C LEU A 87 -8.66 6.56 11.47
N GLN A 88 -9.27 7.01 12.56
CA GLN A 88 -8.62 7.72 13.64
C GLN A 88 -8.44 6.81 14.84
N TRP A 89 -7.22 6.68 15.32
CA TRP A 89 -6.86 5.79 16.42
C TRP A 89 -5.81 6.43 17.31
N ARG A 90 -5.71 5.95 18.55
CA ARG A 90 -4.66 6.34 19.49
C ARG A 90 -4.24 5.19 20.38
N VAL A 91 -3.01 5.25 20.87
CA VAL A 91 -2.51 4.29 21.86
C VAL A 91 -3.06 4.65 23.24
N VAL A 92 -3.76 3.71 23.89
CA VAL A 92 -4.24 3.86 25.28
C VAL A 92 -3.27 3.18 26.24
N ASP A 93 -2.80 2.00 25.89
CA ASP A 93 -1.88 1.20 26.70
C ASP A 93 -0.57 0.95 25.95
N PRO A 94 0.46 1.77 26.17
CA PRO A 94 1.75 1.60 25.50
C PRO A 94 2.48 0.32 25.94
N ALA A 95 2.15 -0.27 27.09
CA ALA A 95 2.76 -1.53 27.53
C ALA A 95 2.29 -2.72 26.69
N ARG A 96 1.03 -2.69 26.21
CA ARG A 96 0.48 -3.69 25.29
C ARG A 96 0.87 -3.41 23.84
N ALA A 97 0.87 -2.14 23.43
CA ALA A 97 1.20 -1.75 22.07
C ALA A 97 2.64 -2.13 21.66
N VAL A 98 3.55 -2.26 22.63
CA VAL A 98 4.94 -2.64 22.37
C VAL A 98 5.13 -4.14 22.14
N GLU A 99 4.20 -4.96 22.63
CA GLU A 99 4.21 -6.41 22.44
C GLU A 99 3.68 -6.77 21.06
N ALA A 100 2.79 -5.94 20.51
CA ALA A 100 2.34 -6.04 19.13
C ALA A 100 3.47 -5.58 18.19
N GLU A 101 4.11 -6.52 17.51
CA GLU A 101 5.09 -6.23 16.47
C GLU A 101 4.42 -5.38 15.38
N SER A 102 4.81 -4.11 15.28
CA SER A 102 4.39 -3.19 14.21
C SER A 102 2.88 -2.89 14.11
N TYR A 103 2.24 -2.51 15.23
CA TYR A 103 0.83 -2.09 15.22
C TYR A 103 0.47 -1.00 14.19
N PRO A 104 1.30 0.02 13.86
CA PRO A 104 0.90 1.04 12.88
C PRO A 104 0.70 0.46 11.47
N SER A 105 1.52 -0.52 11.07
CA SER A 105 1.40 -1.20 9.78
C SER A 105 0.27 -2.23 9.75
N ALA A 106 -0.15 -2.74 10.90
CA ALA A 106 -1.25 -3.70 11.01
C ALA A 106 -2.63 -3.02 10.95
N ILE A 107 -2.75 -1.74 11.28
CA ILE A 107 -4.02 -1.01 11.28
C ILE A 107 -4.60 -0.90 9.86
N HIS A 108 -3.77 -0.65 8.84
CA HIS A 108 -4.23 -0.55 7.45
C HIS A 108 -4.94 -1.82 6.94
N PRO A 109 -4.34 -3.04 7.01
CA PRO A 109 -5.02 -4.26 6.57
C PRO A 109 -6.23 -4.65 7.45
N ILE A 110 -6.21 -4.32 8.75
CA ILE A 110 -7.39 -4.49 9.61
C ILE A 110 -8.53 -3.60 9.14
N GLY A 111 -8.24 -2.32 8.89
CA GLY A 111 -9.18 -1.36 8.34
C GLY A 111 -9.77 -1.82 7.01
N GLU A 112 -8.93 -2.27 6.08
CA GLU A 112 -9.37 -2.81 4.79
C GLU A 112 -10.29 -4.03 4.97
N THR A 113 -9.94 -4.93 5.90
CA THR A 113 -10.75 -6.12 6.19
C THR A 113 -12.09 -5.75 6.83
N ALA A 114 -12.10 -4.80 7.76
CA ALA A 114 -13.30 -4.31 8.41
C ALA A 114 -14.23 -3.60 7.41
N LEU A 115 -13.67 -2.72 6.58
CA LEU A 115 -14.40 -2.03 5.52
C LEU A 115 -15.05 -3.05 4.56
N ARG A 116 -14.28 -4.03 4.07
CA ARG A 116 -14.81 -5.10 3.21
C ARG A 116 -15.96 -5.86 3.86
N ARG A 117 -15.85 -6.19 5.15
CA ARG A 117 -16.90 -6.90 5.89
C ARG A 117 -18.16 -6.05 6.06
N ALA A 118 -18.02 -4.78 6.43
CA ALA A 118 -19.14 -3.86 6.59
C ALA A 118 -19.90 -3.66 5.26
N ILE A 119 -19.17 -3.41 4.16
CA ILE A 119 -19.77 -3.20 2.84
C ILE A 119 -20.44 -4.47 2.30
N ALA A 120 -19.85 -5.66 2.52
CA ALA A 120 -20.47 -6.92 2.10
C ALA A 120 -21.79 -7.22 2.82
N GLY A 121 -21.97 -6.71 4.05
CA GLY A 121 -23.21 -6.86 4.82
C GLY A 121 -24.27 -5.77 4.53
N ALA A 122 -23.85 -4.63 4.02
CA ALA A 122 -24.68 -3.45 3.79
C ALA A 122 -25.32 -3.42 2.40
N ARG A 123 -26.51 -2.82 2.29
CA ARG A 123 -27.15 -2.50 1.01
C ARG A 123 -26.67 -1.15 0.50
N LEU A 124 -26.75 -0.93 -0.81
CA LEU A 124 -26.39 0.36 -1.40
C LEU A 124 -27.19 1.53 -0.79
N HIS A 125 -28.49 1.30 -0.55
CA HIS A 125 -29.36 2.32 0.05
C HIS A 125 -28.88 2.72 1.46
N ASP A 126 -28.39 1.77 2.26
CA ASP A 126 -27.89 2.05 3.61
C ASP A 126 -26.61 2.90 3.56
N LEU A 127 -25.75 2.65 2.57
CA LEU A 127 -24.53 3.44 2.33
C LEU A 127 -24.84 4.89 1.90
N GLN A 128 -25.95 5.09 1.21
CA GLN A 128 -26.39 6.43 0.77
C GLN A 128 -27.21 7.16 1.83
N ALA A 129 -28.05 6.45 2.59
CA ALA A 129 -29.00 7.01 3.53
C ALA A 129 -28.44 7.16 4.96
N SER A 130 -27.61 6.22 5.42
CA SER A 130 -27.21 6.08 6.82
C SER A 130 -25.71 5.79 6.98
N ARG A 131 -24.87 6.75 6.57
CA ARG A 131 -23.40 6.63 6.70
C ARG A 131 -22.94 6.41 8.15
N GLU A 132 -23.61 7.04 9.11
CA GLU A 132 -23.28 6.93 10.54
C GLU A 132 -23.33 5.48 11.05
N GLY A 133 -24.27 4.67 10.56
CA GLY A 133 -24.38 3.26 10.96
C GLY A 133 -23.22 2.41 10.45
N ILE A 134 -22.71 2.71 9.25
CA ILE A 134 -21.61 1.99 8.63
C ILE A 134 -20.27 2.44 9.22
N ASP A 135 -20.11 3.73 9.47
CA ASP A 135 -18.99 4.30 10.18
C ASP A 135 -18.82 3.63 11.56
N GLU A 136 -19.91 3.49 12.31
CA GLU A 136 -19.92 2.85 13.62
C GLU A 136 -19.62 1.35 13.54
N GLU A 137 -20.15 0.64 12.54
CA GLU A 137 -19.88 -0.79 12.35
C GLU A 137 -18.41 -1.03 11.99
N VAL A 138 -17.83 -0.22 11.10
CA VAL A 138 -16.39 -0.29 10.78
C VAL A 138 -15.56 0.02 12.02
N ARG A 139 -15.90 1.07 12.77
CA ARG A 139 -15.23 1.43 14.02
C ARG A 139 -15.20 0.25 14.98
N ARG A 140 -16.35 -0.40 15.20
CA ARG A 140 -16.52 -1.56 16.08
C ARG A 140 -15.66 -2.76 15.63
N LEU A 141 -15.71 -3.11 14.35
CA LEU A 141 -14.95 -4.24 13.80
C LEU A 141 -13.43 -4.06 13.88
N VAL A 142 -12.94 -2.82 13.79
CA VAL A 142 -11.52 -2.50 13.97
C VAL A 142 -11.17 -2.52 15.46
N ASP A 143 -11.99 -1.90 16.32
CA ASP A 143 -11.73 -1.80 17.77
C ASP A 143 -11.63 -3.19 18.43
N GLU A 144 -12.53 -4.13 18.07
CA GLU A 144 -12.50 -5.52 18.53
C GLU A 144 -11.17 -6.24 18.24
N GLN A 145 -10.50 -5.90 17.13
CA GLN A 145 -9.21 -6.49 16.75
C GLN A 145 -8.02 -5.74 17.33
N THR A 146 -8.14 -4.43 17.59
CA THR A 146 -7.03 -3.59 18.07
C THR A 146 -6.97 -3.46 19.59
N GLU A 147 -8.05 -3.76 20.31
CA GLU A 147 -8.13 -3.72 21.77
C GLU A 147 -7.05 -4.58 22.48
N PRO A 148 -6.73 -5.81 22.03
CA PRO A 148 -5.67 -6.61 22.63
C PRO A 148 -4.29 -5.93 22.56
N TRP A 149 -4.08 -5.08 21.56
CA TRP A 149 -2.83 -4.34 21.38
C TRP A 149 -2.79 -3.02 22.17
N GLY A 150 -3.84 -2.68 22.92
CA GLY A 150 -3.89 -1.42 23.66
C GLY A 150 -4.07 -0.19 22.77
N VAL A 151 -4.58 -0.38 21.55
CA VAL A 151 -4.93 0.69 20.60
C VAL A 151 -6.44 0.84 20.58
N LYS A 152 -6.92 2.08 20.67
CA LYS A 152 -8.34 2.42 20.61
C LYS A 152 -8.65 3.18 19.35
N VAL A 153 -9.72 2.78 18.67
CA VAL A 153 -10.26 3.49 17.51
C VAL A 153 -11.24 4.56 17.98
N GLU A 154 -10.97 5.82 17.64
CA GLU A 154 -11.80 6.95 18.04
C GLU A 154 -12.92 7.21 17.04
N ALA A 155 -12.60 7.14 15.74
CA ALA A 155 -13.56 7.33 14.67
C ALA A 155 -13.16 6.56 13.42
N ALA A 156 -14.16 6.09 12.67
CA ALA A 156 -14.01 5.62 11.31
C ALA A 156 -14.93 6.48 10.44
N ARG A 157 -14.43 6.89 9.27
CA ARG A 157 -15.23 7.61 8.27
C ARG A 157 -15.13 6.87 6.95
N VAL A 158 -16.27 6.45 6.43
CA VAL A 158 -16.38 5.78 5.15
C VAL A 158 -16.69 6.78 4.04
N GLU A 159 -15.90 6.72 2.97
CA GLU A 159 -16.00 7.61 1.82
C GLU A 159 -16.34 6.83 0.56
N LEU A 160 -17.35 7.30 -0.17
CA LEU A 160 -17.76 6.76 -1.46
C LEU A 160 -17.12 7.63 -2.55
N SER A 161 -16.17 7.08 -3.31
CA SER A 161 -15.40 7.84 -4.30
C SER A 161 -16.15 8.03 -5.63
N SER A 162 -17.05 7.12 -5.99
CA SER A 162 -17.91 7.27 -7.16
C SER A 162 -19.31 6.70 -6.92
N GLY A 163 -20.31 7.54 -7.22
CA GLY A 163 -21.70 7.14 -7.26
C GLY A 163 -21.95 6.24 -8.45
N VAL A 164 -22.57 5.08 -8.20
CA VAL A 164 -23.34 4.24 -9.11
C VAL A 164 -23.30 4.72 -10.56
N GLU A 165 -22.33 4.24 -11.33
CA GLU A 165 -22.49 4.26 -12.78
C GLU A 165 -23.50 3.16 -13.10
N ALA A 166 -24.78 3.56 -13.10
CA ALA A 166 -25.87 2.70 -13.53
C ALA A 166 -25.53 2.24 -14.93
N VAL A 167 -25.25 0.94 -15.09
CA VAL A 167 -25.12 0.33 -16.41
C VAL A 167 -26.45 0.61 -17.14
N PRO A 168 -26.48 1.48 -18.17
CA PRO A 168 -27.71 1.67 -18.92
C PRO A 168 -27.99 0.34 -19.61
N ALA A 169 -29.23 -0.14 -19.49
CA ALA A 169 -29.69 -1.29 -20.25
C ALA A 169 -29.56 -0.98 -21.74
N ALA A 170 -28.50 -1.48 -22.38
CA ALA A 170 -28.29 -1.36 -23.81
C ALA A 170 -29.27 -2.31 -24.53
N GLN A 171 -30.46 -1.81 -24.81
CA GLN A 171 -31.30 -2.28 -25.91
C GLN A 171 -30.80 -1.63 -27.21
N GLY A 172 -30.76 -2.40 -28.30
CA GLY A 172 -30.90 -1.86 -29.66
C GLY A 172 -29.60 -1.66 -30.47
N SER A 173 -29.26 -2.72 -31.23
CA SER A 173 -28.74 -2.73 -32.61
C SER A 173 -28.16 -1.46 -33.27
N ALA A 174 -26.96 -1.66 -33.82
CA ALA A 174 -26.53 -1.33 -35.19
C ALA A 174 -26.29 0.15 -35.57
N GLY A 175 -25.04 0.41 -35.97
CA GLY A 175 -24.62 1.63 -36.66
C GLY A 175 -23.11 1.75 -36.75
N VAL A 176 -22.49 1.02 -37.67
CA VAL A 176 -21.08 1.19 -38.04
C VAL A 176 -20.94 2.41 -38.96
N ALA A 177 -20.09 3.37 -38.58
CA ALA A 177 -19.14 4.05 -39.49
C ALA A 177 -18.06 4.78 -38.67
N PRO A 178 -16.77 4.75 -39.10
CA PRO A 178 -15.64 5.14 -38.27
C PRO A 178 -15.15 6.57 -38.56
N GLY A 179 -14.59 7.22 -37.54
CA GLY A 179 -13.85 8.46 -37.74
C GLY A 179 -13.26 9.04 -36.46
N ALA A 180 -11.92 9.09 -36.46
CA ALA A 180 -11.06 9.98 -35.68
C ALA A 180 -10.83 9.69 -34.18
N GLY A 181 -9.59 9.23 -33.90
CA GLY A 181 -8.70 9.67 -32.80
C GLY A 181 -9.20 9.49 -31.37
N VAL A 182 -8.42 9.13 -30.36
CA VAL A 182 -6.99 9.29 -30.09
C VAL A 182 -6.70 8.39 -28.87
N ALA A 183 -5.43 8.22 -28.55
CA ALA A 183 -4.89 7.80 -27.26
C ALA A 183 -4.71 6.29 -27.05
N GLY A 184 -3.44 5.89 -27.15
CA GLY A 184 -2.96 4.56 -26.86
C GLY A 184 -3.15 4.20 -25.39
N GLY A 185 -3.99 3.19 -25.15
CA GLY A 185 -3.92 2.34 -23.99
C GLY A 185 -3.29 1.01 -24.41
N VAL A 186 -2.18 0.64 -23.78
CA VAL A 186 -1.63 -0.72 -23.87
C VAL A 186 -2.62 -1.65 -23.16
N ALA A 187 -3.54 -2.24 -23.93
CA ALA A 187 -4.53 -3.17 -23.42
C ALA A 187 -3.92 -4.57 -23.32
N ALA A 188 -3.78 -5.07 -22.08
CA ALA A 188 -3.51 -6.48 -21.81
C ALA A 188 -4.79 -7.29 -22.11
N ALA A 189 -4.72 -8.24 -23.03
CA ALA A 189 -5.80 -9.20 -23.28
C ALA A 189 -5.24 -10.60 -23.58
N PRO A 190 -5.88 -11.67 -23.07
CA PRO A 190 -5.44 -13.06 -23.22
C PRO A 190 -5.79 -13.58 -24.62
N GLY A 191 -4.88 -14.36 -25.21
CA GLY A 191 -5.07 -15.00 -26.52
C GLY A 191 -3.86 -14.83 -27.44
N SER A 192 -2.67 -15.22 -26.98
CA SER A 192 -1.42 -15.12 -27.74
C SER A 192 -1.05 -16.38 -28.54
N GLU A 193 -1.83 -17.46 -28.46
CA GLU A 193 -1.47 -18.76 -29.06
C GLU A 193 -1.52 -18.81 -30.60
N GLY A 194 -2.02 -17.76 -31.28
CA GLY A 194 -2.15 -17.70 -32.74
C GLY A 194 -1.19 -16.77 -33.49
N LEU A 195 -0.15 -16.22 -32.83
CA LEU A 195 0.70 -15.16 -33.41
C LEU A 195 2.07 -15.65 -33.91
N ILE A 196 2.42 -16.93 -33.72
CA ILE A 196 3.71 -17.49 -34.15
C ILE A 196 3.69 -17.66 -35.68
N GLY A 197 4.63 -17.00 -36.38
CA GLY A 197 4.74 -17.00 -37.83
C GLY A 197 4.17 -15.77 -38.55
N GLU A 198 3.47 -14.89 -37.86
CA GLU A 198 2.91 -13.65 -38.44
C GLU A 198 4.00 -12.60 -38.72
N LEU A 199 3.76 -11.78 -39.75
CA LEU A 199 4.61 -10.66 -40.14
C LEU A 199 4.14 -9.38 -39.46
N GLY A 200 5.07 -8.63 -38.88
CA GLY A 200 4.82 -7.33 -38.26
C GLY A 200 5.77 -6.25 -38.76
N ILE A 201 5.42 -4.99 -38.51
CA ILE A 201 6.25 -3.83 -38.88
C ILE A 201 6.75 -3.14 -37.60
N ALA A 202 8.05 -2.92 -37.50
CA ALA A 202 8.65 -2.18 -36.40
C ALA A 202 8.23 -0.70 -36.42
N ARG A 203 7.57 -0.22 -35.36
CA ARG A 203 7.15 1.20 -35.23
C ARG A 203 8.15 2.05 -34.45
N THR A 204 9.02 1.44 -33.68
CA THR A 204 10.14 2.09 -32.96
C THR A 204 11.44 1.37 -33.28
N PRO A 205 12.59 2.05 -33.20
CA PRO A 205 13.88 1.39 -33.40
C PRO A 205 14.07 0.35 -32.27
N LEU A 206 14.15 -0.94 -32.62
CA LEU A 206 14.36 -2.01 -31.64
C LEU A 206 15.85 -2.06 -31.27
N ASN A 207 16.18 -1.75 -30.01
CA ASN A 207 17.49 -2.01 -29.43
C ASN A 207 17.46 -2.04 -27.89
N PRO A 208 17.38 -3.22 -27.23
CA PRO A 208 16.88 -4.52 -27.69
C PRO A 208 15.35 -4.64 -27.58
N GLU A 209 14.68 -3.70 -26.92
CA GLU A 209 13.23 -3.62 -26.78
C GLU A 209 12.62 -2.60 -27.75
N GLY A 210 11.41 -2.85 -28.22
CA GLY A 210 10.67 -1.92 -29.04
C GLY A 210 9.21 -2.33 -29.22
N LEU A 211 8.52 -1.63 -30.12
CA LEU A 211 7.12 -1.86 -30.43
C LEU A 211 6.97 -2.30 -31.90
N VAL A 212 6.30 -3.42 -32.12
CA VAL A 212 5.97 -3.93 -33.45
C VAL A 212 4.45 -4.00 -33.61
N SER A 213 3.97 -3.64 -34.79
CA SER A 213 2.57 -3.74 -35.17
C SER A 213 2.34 -5.09 -35.86
N VAL A 214 1.52 -5.96 -35.26
CA VAL A 214 1.07 -7.24 -35.84
C VAL A 214 -0.46 -7.25 -35.84
N ARG A 215 -1.09 -7.51 -37.00
CA ARG A 215 -2.55 -7.50 -37.17
C ARG A 215 -3.23 -6.26 -36.57
N ASP A 216 -2.69 -5.09 -36.90
CA ASP A 216 -3.19 -3.77 -36.47
C ASP A 216 -3.17 -3.53 -34.94
N ARG A 217 -2.41 -4.33 -34.18
CA ARG A 217 -2.17 -4.16 -32.75
C ARG A 217 -0.69 -3.98 -32.46
N THR A 218 -0.39 -3.12 -31.49
CA THR A 218 0.99 -2.81 -31.09
C THR A 218 1.40 -3.73 -29.95
N TRP A 219 2.48 -4.47 -30.14
CA TRP A 219 3.03 -5.41 -29.17
C TRP A 219 4.42 -4.97 -28.72
N ARG A 220 4.71 -5.18 -27.44
CA ARG A 220 6.08 -5.06 -26.93
C ARG A 220 6.88 -6.26 -27.42
N THR A 221 8.06 -5.98 -27.96
CA THR A 221 8.91 -6.99 -28.58
C THR A 221 10.36 -6.83 -28.19
N VAL A 222 11.09 -7.94 -28.22
CA VAL A 222 12.54 -7.99 -28.09
C VAL A 222 13.12 -8.53 -29.40
N SER A 223 14.10 -7.84 -29.98
CA SER A 223 14.82 -8.33 -31.17
C SER A 223 15.90 -9.32 -30.74
N GLU A 224 15.88 -10.54 -31.27
CA GLU A 224 16.93 -11.54 -30.99
C GLU A 224 18.13 -11.45 -31.96
N THR A 225 18.03 -10.69 -33.06
CA THR A 225 19.02 -10.76 -34.17
C THR A 225 19.74 -9.43 -34.47
N GLY A 226 19.71 -8.48 -33.52
CA GLY A 226 20.39 -7.18 -33.64
C GLY A 226 19.44 -6.00 -33.92
N PRO A 227 19.96 -4.77 -34.10
CA PRO A 227 19.14 -3.56 -34.18
C PRO A 227 18.28 -3.53 -35.46
N VAL A 228 16.97 -3.39 -35.28
CA VAL A 228 15.99 -3.31 -36.39
C VAL A 228 15.53 -1.87 -36.54
N ARG A 229 15.51 -1.35 -37.78
CA ARG A 229 15.10 0.03 -38.07
C ARG A 229 13.57 0.15 -38.17
N VAL A 230 13.05 1.35 -37.88
CA VAL A 230 11.63 1.67 -38.03
C VAL A 230 11.18 1.39 -39.47
N GLY A 231 10.06 0.69 -39.64
CA GLY A 231 9.49 0.32 -40.94
C GLY A 231 9.90 -1.05 -41.47
N GLU A 232 10.82 -1.75 -40.82
CA GLU A 232 11.30 -3.06 -41.27
C GLU A 232 10.34 -4.20 -40.89
N GLN A 233 10.20 -5.19 -41.79
CA GLN A 233 9.37 -6.37 -41.57
C GLN A 233 10.08 -7.36 -40.65
N VAL A 234 9.38 -7.79 -39.61
CA VAL A 234 9.87 -8.76 -38.63
C VAL A 234 8.89 -9.92 -38.53
N ARG A 235 9.42 -11.13 -38.36
CA ARG A 235 8.62 -12.35 -38.15
C ARG A 235 8.60 -12.71 -36.68
N VAL A 236 7.43 -13.00 -36.14
CA VAL A 236 7.28 -13.47 -34.75
C VAL A 236 7.79 -14.91 -34.64
N VAL A 237 8.85 -15.10 -33.85
CA VAL A 237 9.52 -16.41 -33.64
C VAL A 237 9.05 -17.07 -32.35
N GLY A 238 8.63 -16.29 -31.35
CA GLY A 238 8.16 -16.83 -30.08
C GLY A 238 7.46 -15.79 -29.21
N ILE A 239 6.83 -16.24 -28.13
CA ILE A 239 6.10 -15.40 -27.18
C ILE A 239 6.51 -15.80 -25.78
N ASP A 240 6.94 -14.83 -24.97
CA ASP A 240 7.28 -15.04 -23.57
C ASP A 240 6.41 -14.16 -22.69
N ARG A 241 5.42 -14.79 -22.04
CA ARG A 241 4.40 -14.23 -21.13
C ARG A 241 3.56 -13.06 -21.68
N LEU A 242 4.17 -11.96 -22.12
CA LEU A 242 3.54 -10.76 -22.70
C LEU A 242 4.43 -10.04 -23.75
N THR A 243 5.60 -10.59 -24.08
CA THR A 243 6.58 -9.97 -24.99
C THR A 243 6.80 -10.87 -26.20
N LEU A 244 6.65 -10.31 -27.41
CA LEU A 244 6.95 -11.02 -28.64
C LEU A 244 8.46 -11.09 -28.85
N ARG A 245 8.98 -12.24 -29.30
CA ARG A 245 10.34 -12.36 -29.83
C ARG A 245 10.24 -12.36 -31.35
N VAL A 246 10.93 -11.41 -31.98
CA VAL A 246 10.87 -11.23 -33.42
C VAL A 246 12.27 -11.32 -34.03
N THR A 247 12.36 -11.90 -35.22
CA THR A 247 13.58 -11.90 -36.03
C THR A 247 13.37 -11.11 -37.31
N ARG A 248 14.44 -10.49 -37.82
CA ARG A 248 14.42 -9.74 -39.07
C ARG A 248 14.19 -10.69 -40.25
N VAL A 249 13.27 -10.36 -41.15
CA VAL A 249 13.14 -11.09 -42.42
C VAL A 249 14.20 -10.52 -43.38
N VAL A 250 15.32 -11.23 -43.54
CA VAL A 250 16.31 -10.90 -44.57
C VAL A 250 15.75 -11.40 -45.90
N GLY A 251 15.26 -10.47 -46.73
CA GLY A 251 14.94 -10.78 -48.12
C GLY A 251 16.21 -11.18 -48.88
N GLY A 252 16.15 -12.29 -49.62
CA GLY A 252 17.07 -12.57 -50.72
C GLY A 252 16.78 -11.69 -51.93
#